data_AF-A0A6S7J8K3-F1
#
_entry.id   AF-A0A6S7J8K3-F1
#
_cell.length_a   1.000
_cell.length_b   1.000
_cell.length_c   1.000
_cell.angle_alpha   90.00
_cell.angle_beta   90.00
_cell.angle_gamma   90.00
#
_symmetry.space_group_name_H-M   'P 1'
#
loop_
_entity.id
_entity.type
_entity.pdbx_description
1 polymer ?
#
loop_
_entity_poly.entity_id
_entity_poly.type
_entity_poly.pdbx_seq_one_letter_code
_entity_poly.pdbx_strand_id
1 'polypeptide(L)'
;MALSQWFLPNLVLIYYIFVTLINYGGTRNICKNLNYTTIRDERRSTSKPTQAGNILLCDRSVIQESIWYRFEIANGNQLATTRPKINHCGTYSPIWINGSHPTVADGKVFRKACAFLPFSLPHGCAYSYKITVLNCSGFYVYRLKPPDHCYLAYCIASNQTSNRTTSPPPGKSRFIKC
;
A
#
# COMPACT_ATOMS: atom_id res chain seq x y z
N MET A 1 25.99 -65.36 7.84
CA MET A 1 25.46 -64.17 8.53
C MET A 1 25.09 -63.14 7.47
N ALA A 2 23.87 -63.23 6.95
CA ALA A 2 23.34 -62.28 5.98
C ALA A 2 22.11 -61.64 6.63
N LEU A 3 22.27 -60.45 7.17
CA LEU A 3 21.14 -59.61 7.59
C LEU A 3 20.71 -58.83 6.36
N SER A 4 19.75 -59.39 5.62
CA SER A 4 19.09 -58.68 4.52
C SER A 4 18.29 -57.51 5.10
N GLN A 5 18.70 -56.31 4.73
CA GLN A 5 18.04 -55.07 5.10
C GLN A 5 16.68 -55.00 4.38
N TRP A 6 15.61 -55.10 5.16
CA TRP A 6 14.24 -54.86 4.72
C TRP A 6 14.00 -53.36 4.56
N PHE A 7 14.39 -52.79 3.42
CA PHE A 7 13.86 -51.49 3.01
C PHE A 7 12.43 -51.70 2.52
N LEU A 8 11.45 -51.28 3.32
CA LEU A 8 10.03 -51.27 2.93
C LEU A 8 9.85 -50.27 1.77
N PRO A 9 9.73 -50.72 0.50
CA PRO A 9 9.75 -49.84 -0.68
C PRO A 9 8.59 -48.84 -0.64
N ASN A 10 7.49 -49.24 0.00
CA ASN A 10 6.27 -48.47 0.14
C ASN A 10 6.46 -47.22 1.02
N LEU A 11 7.33 -47.25 2.03
CA LEU A 11 7.59 -46.06 2.86
C LEU A 11 8.40 -45.00 2.12
N VAL A 12 9.31 -45.43 1.24
CA VAL A 12 10.08 -44.52 0.37
C VAL A 12 9.17 -43.87 -0.66
N LEU A 13 8.27 -44.63 -1.28
CA LEU A 13 7.24 -44.11 -2.19
C LEU A 13 6.29 -43.12 -1.51
N ILE A 14 5.81 -43.44 -0.29
CA ILE A 14 4.94 -42.54 0.47
C ILE A 14 5.69 -41.24 0.83
N TYR A 15 6.96 -41.33 1.26
CA TYR A 15 7.79 -40.16 1.53
C TYR A 15 8.00 -39.31 0.26
N TYR A 16 8.29 -39.91 -0.89
CA TYR A 16 8.41 -39.19 -2.17
C TYR A 16 7.09 -38.56 -2.62
N ILE A 17 5.95 -39.22 -2.41
CA ILE A 17 4.61 -38.66 -2.69
C ILE A 17 4.33 -37.51 -1.73
N PHE A 18 4.64 -37.64 -0.45
CA PHE A 18 4.48 -36.57 0.53
C PHE A 18 5.37 -35.38 0.15
N VAL A 19 6.67 -35.61 -0.09
CA VAL A 19 7.66 -34.61 -0.54
C VAL A 19 7.22 -33.94 -1.84
N THR A 20 6.74 -34.68 -2.82
CA THR A 20 6.21 -34.09 -4.06
C THR A 20 4.94 -33.31 -3.80
N LEU A 21 4.02 -33.71 -2.92
CA LEU A 21 2.83 -32.93 -2.54
C LEU A 21 3.16 -31.63 -1.78
N ILE A 22 4.11 -31.64 -0.85
CA ILE A 22 4.60 -30.41 -0.21
C ILE A 22 5.33 -29.49 -1.21
N ASN A 23 5.98 -30.05 -2.24
CA ASN A 23 6.61 -29.26 -3.32
C ASN A 23 5.63 -28.82 -4.43
N TYR A 24 4.55 -29.58 -4.66
CA TYR A 24 3.49 -29.26 -5.62
C TYR A 24 2.52 -28.19 -5.11
N GLY A 25 2.59 -27.90 -3.81
CA GLY A 25 2.08 -26.67 -3.20
C GLY A 25 2.85 -25.42 -3.62
N GLY A 26 3.28 -25.34 -4.88
CA GLY A 26 3.83 -24.12 -5.45
C GLY A 26 2.80 -23.01 -5.30
N THR A 27 3.13 -21.97 -4.54
CA THR A 27 2.31 -20.77 -4.39
C THR A 27 1.92 -20.29 -5.79
N ARG A 28 0.66 -20.47 -6.19
CA ARG A 28 0.16 -19.86 -7.43
C ARG A 28 0.46 -18.37 -7.29
N ASN A 29 1.32 -17.81 -8.14
CA ASN A 29 1.62 -16.39 -8.12
C ASN A 29 0.34 -15.65 -8.55
N ILE A 30 -0.49 -15.29 -7.58
CA ILE A 30 -1.80 -14.66 -7.76
C ILE A 30 -1.68 -13.43 -8.67
N CYS A 31 -0.56 -12.71 -8.56
CA CYS A 31 -0.30 -11.50 -9.33
C CYS A 31 -0.05 -11.75 -10.82
N LYS A 32 0.43 -12.92 -11.23
CA LYS A 32 0.65 -13.24 -12.66
C LYS A 32 -0.65 -13.33 -13.46
N ASN A 33 -1.73 -13.76 -12.81
CA ASN A 33 -3.04 -13.96 -13.46
C ASN A 33 -4.05 -12.85 -13.09
N LEU A 34 -3.62 -11.82 -12.38
CA LEU A 34 -4.48 -10.74 -11.94
C LEU A 34 -4.40 -9.58 -12.95
N ASN A 35 -5.54 -9.23 -13.55
CA ASN A 35 -5.63 -8.01 -14.34
C ASN A 35 -5.82 -6.79 -13.41
N TYR A 36 -5.09 -5.72 -13.67
CA TYR A 36 -5.15 -4.47 -12.90
C TYR A 36 -4.93 -3.25 -13.80
N THR A 37 -5.52 -2.13 -13.40
CA THR A 37 -5.35 -0.81 -14.04
C THR A 37 -4.25 -0.04 -13.33
N THR A 38 -3.34 0.57 -14.10
CA THR A 38 -2.27 1.39 -13.52
C THR A 38 -2.69 2.86 -13.45
N ILE A 39 -2.57 3.47 -12.26
CA ILE A 39 -2.80 4.90 -12.04
C ILE A 39 -1.43 5.59 -11.87
N ARG A 40 -1.12 6.51 -12.79
CA ARG A 40 0.15 7.24 -12.86
C ARG A 40 0.02 8.74 -12.57
N ASP A 41 -0.99 9.13 -11.79
CA ASP A 41 -1.22 10.54 -11.47
C ASP A 41 -0.26 11.02 -10.38
N GLU A 42 0.76 11.73 -10.83
CA GLU A 42 1.80 12.38 -10.05
C GLU A 42 1.30 13.27 -8.91
N ARG A 43 0.08 13.81 -9.00
CA ARG A 43 -0.51 14.64 -7.94
C ARG A 43 -0.78 13.84 -6.68
N ARG A 44 -0.95 12.52 -6.76
CA ARG A 44 -1.28 11.63 -5.63
C ARG A 44 -0.16 11.44 -4.60
N SER A 45 1.01 12.02 -4.84
CA SER A 45 2.16 11.92 -3.95
C SER A 45 1.95 12.60 -2.60
N THR A 46 2.36 11.95 -1.49
CA THR A 46 2.43 12.58 -0.16
C THR A 46 3.34 13.81 -0.12
N SER A 47 4.29 13.92 -1.05
CA SER A 47 5.21 15.07 -1.14
C SER A 47 4.62 16.30 -1.84
N LYS A 48 3.51 16.15 -2.55
CA LYS A 48 2.97 17.24 -3.37
C LYS A 48 1.79 17.91 -2.67
N PRO A 49 1.92 19.19 -2.29
CA PRO A 49 0.79 19.96 -1.81
C PRO A 49 -0.21 20.18 -2.95
N THR A 50 -1.49 20.14 -2.62
CA THR A 50 -2.60 20.48 -3.50
C THR A 50 -2.59 22.00 -3.67
N GLN A 51 -2.34 22.46 -4.90
CA GLN A 51 -2.27 23.88 -5.22
C GLN A 51 -3.67 24.48 -5.39
N ALA A 52 -3.83 25.73 -4.94
CA ALA A 52 -5.07 26.48 -5.15
C ALA A 52 -5.35 26.69 -6.65
N GLY A 53 -6.61 26.57 -7.06
CA GLY A 53 -7.03 26.70 -8.45
C GLY A 53 -6.96 25.41 -9.28
N ASN A 54 -6.28 24.36 -8.79
CA ASN A 54 -6.28 23.06 -9.46
C ASN A 54 -7.58 22.29 -9.18
N ILE A 55 -8.08 21.59 -10.20
CA ILE A 55 -9.18 20.63 -10.03
C ILE A 55 -8.71 19.50 -9.12
N LEU A 56 -9.44 19.28 -8.03
CA LEU A 56 -9.15 18.21 -7.07
C LEU A 56 -9.35 16.84 -7.70
N LEU A 57 -8.52 15.89 -7.30
CA LEU A 57 -8.74 14.48 -7.57
C LEU A 57 -10.02 14.00 -6.87
N CYS A 58 -10.94 13.45 -7.67
CA CYS A 58 -12.17 12.84 -7.22
C CYS A 58 -12.14 11.33 -7.45
N ASP A 59 -11.75 10.55 -6.44
CA ASP A 59 -11.71 9.10 -6.58
C ASP A 59 -13.09 8.45 -6.57
N ARG A 60 -14.14 9.18 -6.19
CA ARG A 60 -15.53 8.72 -6.29
C ARG A 60 -15.91 8.34 -7.72
N SER A 61 -15.42 9.06 -8.73
CA SER A 61 -15.73 8.81 -10.15
C SER A 61 -14.68 7.96 -10.87
N VAL A 62 -13.47 7.87 -10.33
CA VAL A 62 -12.35 7.13 -10.95
C VAL A 62 -12.27 5.68 -10.46
N ILE A 63 -12.55 5.46 -9.17
CA ILE A 63 -12.40 4.15 -8.54
C ILE A 63 -13.67 3.31 -8.71
N GLN A 64 -13.50 2.08 -9.17
CA GLN A 64 -14.54 1.07 -9.31
C GLN A 64 -14.19 -0.14 -8.45
N GLU A 65 -15.13 -0.59 -7.62
CA GLU A 65 -14.86 -1.58 -6.57
C GLU A 65 -14.52 -3.00 -7.09
N SER A 66 -14.91 -3.32 -8.33
CA SER A 66 -14.60 -4.58 -9.01
C SER A 66 -13.21 -4.58 -9.66
N ILE A 67 -12.53 -3.44 -9.72
CA ILE A 67 -11.27 -3.27 -10.44
C ILE A 67 -10.08 -3.29 -9.47
N TRP A 68 -9.00 -3.91 -9.91
CA TRP A 68 -7.71 -3.86 -9.22
C TRP A 68 -6.87 -2.71 -9.75
N TYR A 69 -6.19 -2.01 -8.86
CA TYR A 69 -5.38 -0.86 -9.20
C TYR A 69 -3.93 -1.06 -8.75
N ARG A 70 -3.00 -0.65 -9.61
CA ARG A 70 -1.59 -0.47 -9.26
C ARG A 70 -1.29 1.02 -9.33
N PHE A 71 -0.59 1.54 -8.33
CA PHE A 71 -0.09 2.91 -8.38
C PHE A 71 1.37 2.92 -8.82
N GLU A 72 1.71 3.88 -9.66
CA GLU A 72 3.06 4.04 -10.18
C GLU A 72 3.30 5.52 -10.48
N ILE A 73 3.89 6.22 -9.52
CA ILE A 73 4.40 7.59 -9.67
C ILE A 73 5.93 7.57 -9.56
N ALA A 74 6.59 8.62 -10.01
CA ALA A 74 8.05 8.69 -10.13
C ALA A 74 8.79 8.27 -8.85
N ASN A 75 8.29 8.66 -7.67
CA ASN A 75 8.93 8.40 -6.38
C ASN A 75 8.07 7.56 -5.42
N GLY A 76 7.16 6.74 -5.94
CA GLY A 76 6.26 5.96 -5.09
C GLY A 76 5.37 4.99 -5.86
N ASN A 77 5.05 3.86 -5.24
CA ASN A 77 4.25 2.80 -5.85
C ASN A 77 3.26 2.15 -4.87
N GLN A 78 3.08 2.73 -3.69
CA GLN A 78 2.28 2.17 -2.62
C GLN A 78 1.46 3.24 -1.90
N LEU A 79 0.25 2.89 -1.46
CA LEU A 79 -0.57 3.80 -0.65
C LEU A 79 0.19 4.23 0.62
N ALA A 80 -0.02 5.45 1.08
CA ALA A 80 0.55 5.90 2.33
C ALA A 80 0.04 5.03 3.50
N THR A 81 0.93 4.63 4.42
CA THR A 81 0.59 3.93 5.68
C THR A 81 0.60 4.88 6.88
N THR A 82 1.21 6.04 6.71
CA THR A 82 1.17 7.15 7.66
C THR A 82 0.19 8.21 7.16
N ARG A 83 -0.43 8.93 8.09
CA ARG A 83 -1.40 9.97 7.77
C ARG A 83 -0.74 11.09 6.94
N PRO A 84 -1.15 11.32 5.68
CA PRO A 84 -0.68 12.45 4.90
C PRO A 84 -1.17 13.78 5.47
N LYS A 85 -0.48 14.87 5.11
CA LYS A 85 -0.96 16.22 5.44
C LYS A 85 -2.26 16.52 4.68
N ILE A 86 -3.10 17.37 5.27
CA ILE A 86 -4.26 17.97 4.62
C ILE A 86 -3.80 18.72 3.37
N ASN A 87 -4.65 18.81 2.35
CA ASN A 87 -4.33 19.50 1.09
C ASN A 87 -3.04 19.00 0.45
N HIS A 88 -2.84 17.68 0.42
CA HIS A 88 -1.78 17.01 -0.34
C HIS A 88 -2.40 15.94 -1.22
N CYS A 89 -1.57 15.28 -2.03
CA CYS A 89 -2.00 14.15 -2.84
C CYS A 89 -3.09 14.53 -3.87
N GLY A 90 -3.11 15.81 -4.28
CA GLY A 90 -4.04 16.33 -5.29
C GLY A 90 -5.49 16.45 -4.80
N THR A 91 -5.75 16.32 -3.51
CA THR A 91 -7.10 16.38 -2.94
C THR A 91 -7.12 17.19 -1.65
N TYR A 92 -8.30 17.39 -1.06
CA TYR A 92 -8.45 18.08 0.22
C TYR A 92 -8.16 17.13 1.38
N SER A 93 -8.79 15.95 1.38
CA SER A 93 -8.62 14.92 2.40
C SER A 93 -8.04 13.62 1.81
N PRO A 94 -6.72 13.38 1.98
CA PRO A 94 -6.10 12.17 1.49
C PRO A 94 -6.59 10.90 2.21
N ILE A 95 -6.71 9.82 1.45
CA ILE A 95 -6.98 8.48 1.95
C ILE A 95 -5.67 7.70 2.07
N TRP A 96 -5.43 7.09 3.23
CA TRP A 96 -4.23 6.28 3.54
C TRP A 96 -4.62 4.93 4.18
N ILE A 97 -3.73 3.95 4.17
CA ILE A 97 -3.90 2.68 4.89
C ILE A 97 -3.62 2.88 6.37
N ASN A 98 -4.55 2.48 7.23
CA ASN A 98 -4.30 2.39 8.65
C ASN A 98 -3.70 1.01 8.99
N GLY A 99 -2.38 0.97 9.15
CA GLY A 99 -1.60 -0.24 9.39
C GLY A 99 -0.50 -0.42 8.34
N SER A 100 0.05 -1.64 8.27
CA SER A 100 1.11 -2.00 7.32
C SER A 100 0.57 -2.68 6.06
N HIS A 101 1.33 -2.58 4.97
CA HIS A 101 1.10 -3.43 3.80
C HIS A 101 1.39 -4.91 4.11
N PRO A 102 0.72 -5.86 3.42
CA PRO A 102 1.02 -7.29 3.56
C PRO A 102 2.42 -7.66 3.08
N THR A 103 2.92 -8.78 3.60
CA THR A 103 4.01 -9.53 2.99
C THR A 103 3.49 -10.35 1.79
N VAL A 104 4.41 -10.92 1.00
CA VAL A 104 4.02 -11.83 -0.10
C VAL A 104 3.34 -13.10 0.44
N ALA A 105 3.79 -13.60 1.61
CA ALA A 105 3.23 -14.81 2.23
C ALA A 105 1.80 -14.61 2.75
N ASP A 106 1.42 -13.37 3.10
CA ASP A 106 0.08 -13.06 3.59
C ASP A 106 -1.00 -13.20 2.50
N GLY A 107 -0.61 -13.18 1.23
CA GLY A 107 -1.54 -13.26 0.10
C GLY A 107 -2.49 -12.07 0.03
N LYS A 108 -3.77 -12.35 -0.30
CA LYS A 108 -4.81 -11.30 -0.36
C LYS A 108 -5.31 -10.99 1.05
N VAL A 109 -5.08 -9.76 1.51
CA VAL A 109 -5.50 -9.33 2.84
C VAL A 109 -6.48 -8.15 2.77
N PHE A 110 -7.37 -8.07 3.76
CA PHE A 110 -8.14 -6.86 3.99
C PHE A 110 -7.31 -5.84 4.78
N ARG A 111 -7.48 -4.57 4.42
CA ARG A 111 -6.94 -3.43 5.17
C ARG A 111 -8.01 -2.36 5.32
N LYS A 112 -7.92 -1.59 6.39
CA LYS A 112 -8.73 -0.40 6.62
C LYS A 112 -7.99 0.78 6.01
N ALA A 113 -8.56 1.41 5.00
CA ALA A 113 -8.12 2.73 4.55
C ALA A 113 -8.93 3.80 5.30
N CYS A 114 -8.32 4.95 5.55
CA CYS A 114 -8.82 6.00 6.40
C CYS A 114 -8.70 7.35 5.71
N ALA A 115 -9.66 8.23 5.96
CA ALA A 115 -9.58 9.65 5.66
C ALA A 115 -9.97 10.47 6.88
N PHE A 116 -9.49 11.71 6.96
CA PHE A 116 -9.80 12.61 8.07
C PHE A 116 -10.85 13.65 7.63
N LEU A 117 -11.51 14.27 8.61
CA LEU A 117 -12.28 15.51 8.45
C LEU A 117 -11.55 16.67 9.17
N PRO A 118 -11.68 17.93 8.75
CA PRO A 118 -10.98 19.07 9.36
C PRO A 118 -11.13 19.19 10.88
N PHE A 119 -12.25 18.70 11.43
CA PHE A 119 -12.56 18.71 12.86
C PHE A 119 -12.29 17.38 13.58
N SER A 120 -11.71 16.39 12.89
CA SER A 120 -11.38 15.10 13.49
C SER A 120 -10.04 15.14 14.23
N LEU A 121 -9.92 14.34 15.29
CA LEU A 121 -8.72 14.23 16.11
C LEU A 121 -7.45 13.99 15.26
N PRO A 122 -6.26 14.39 15.73
CA PRO A 122 -4.99 14.29 14.99
C PRO A 122 -4.58 12.86 14.57
N HIS A 123 -5.30 11.82 15.00
CA HIS A 123 -5.12 10.43 14.57
C HIS A 123 -6.44 9.76 14.15
N GLY A 124 -7.48 10.56 13.92
CA GLY A 124 -8.82 10.07 13.60
C GLY A 124 -8.91 9.47 12.21
N CYS A 125 -9.54 8.30 12.14
CA CYS A 125 -10.03 7.69 10.91
C CYS A 125 -11.54 8.00 10.81
N ALA A 126 -11.87 9.24 10.46
CA ALA A 126 -13.25 9.72 10.46
C ALA A 126 -14.11 8.99 9.42
N TYR A 127 -13.55 8.81 8.21
CA TYR A 127 -14.08 7.89 7.21
C TYR A 127 -13.19 6.68 7.10
N SER A 128 -13.81 5.53 6.85
CA SER A 128 -13.06 4.29 6.64
C SER A 128 -13.60 3.45 5.52
N TYR A 129 -12.67 2.82 4.80
CA TYR A 129 -12.95 2.02 3.63
C TYR A 129 -12.27 0.66 3.79
N LYS A 130 -13.04 -0.42 3.65
CA LYS A 130 -12.46 -1.78 3.61
C LYS A 130 -11.91 -2.03 2.21
N ILE A 131 -10.60 -2.11 2.08
CA ILE A 131 -9.90 -2.40 0.83
C ILE A 131 -9.24 -3.78 0.88
N THR A 132 -8.93 -4.32 -0.29
CA THR A 132 -8.12 -5.54 -0.40
C THR A 132 -6.75 -5.19 -0.97
N VAL A 133 -5.70 -5.75 -0.38
CA VAL A 133 -4.31 -5.49 -0.78
C VAL A 133 -3.62 -6.82 -1.05
N LEU A 134 -2.80 -6.85 -2.09
CA LEU A 134 -1.96 -7.99 -2.43
C LEU A 134 -0.55 -7.49 -2.75
N ASN A 135 0.46 -8.16 -2.17
CA ASN A 135 1.87 -7.89 -2.45
C ASN A 135 2.35 -8.78 -3.60
N CYS A 136 2.84 -8.16 -4.67
CA CYS A 136 3.27 -8.82 -5.89
C CYS A 136 4.78 -8.86 -6.06
N SER A 137 5.54 -8.88 -4.96
CA SER A 137 7.00 -8.94 -4.94
C SER A 137 7.64 -7.76 -5.68
N GLY A 138 7.44 -6.55 -5.16
CA GLY A 138 8.03 -5.30 -5.69
C GLY A 138 7.03 -4.19 -5.95
N PHE A 139 5.74 -4.54 -6.04
CA PHE A 139 4.63 -3.58 -6.10
C PHE A 139 3.40 -4.15 -5.39
N TYR A 140 2.45 -3.27 -5.09
CA TYR A 140 1.17 -3.63 -4.52
C TYR A 140 0.06 -3.40 -5.52
N VAL A 141 -0.95 -4.26 -5.45
CA VAL A 141 -2.22 -4.10 -6.15
C VAL A 141 -3.35 -4.02 -5.14
N TYR A 142 -4.30 -3.14 -5.43
CA TYR A 142 -5.33 -2.73 -4.49
C TYR A 142 -6.71 -2.88 -5.14
N ARG A 143 -7.62 -3.58 -4.46
CA ARG A 143 -9.05 -3.47 -4.74
C ARG A 143 -9.63 -2.43 -3.81
N LEU A 144 -9.92 -1.26 -4.36
CA LEU A 144 -10.26 -0.05 -3.61
C LEU A 144 -11.78 0.11 -3.49
N LYS A 145 -12.22 0.88 -2.50
CA LYS A 145 -13.62 1.33 -2.38
C LYS A 145 -13.72 2.77 -2.91
N PRO A 146 -14.68 3.12 -3.77
CA PRO A 146 -14.90 4.52 -4.11
C PRO A 146 -15.32 5.30 -2.85
N PRO A 147 -14.73 6.47 -2.59
CA PRO A 147 -15.15 7.33 -1.50
C PRO A 147 -16.49 8.02 -1.80
N ASP A 148 -17.19 8.50 -0.77
CA ASP A 148 -18.52 9.11 -0.89
C ASP A 148 -18.48 10.54 -1.46
N HIS A 149 -17.30 11.18 -1.43
CA HIS A 149 -17.13 12.59 -1.82
C HIS A 149 -15.92 12.81 -2.74
N CYS A 150 -16.01 13.84 -3.60
CA CYS A 150 -14.95 14.19 -4.56
C CYS A 150 -13.74 14.91 -3.96
N TYR A 151 -13.81 15.32 -2.70
CA TYR A 151 -12.68 15.94 -2.01
C TYR A 151 -11.77 14.91 -1.31
N LEU A 152 -11.96 13.62 -1.65
CA LEU A 152 -11.24 12.47 -1.12
C LEU A 152 -10.52 11.75 -2.26
N ALA A 153 -9.23 11.43 -2.06
CA ALA A 153 -8.46 10.62 -2.99
C ALA A 153 -7.37 9.79 -2.28
N TYR A 154 -7.11 8.60 -2.80
CA TYR A 154 -6.06 7.69 -2.39
C TYR A 154 -4.67 8.28 -2.65
N CYS A 155 -3.88 8.35 -1.58
CA CYS A 155 -2.57 8.98 -1.57
C CYS A 155 -1.43 7.98 -1.56
N ILE A 156 -0.36 8.29 -2.29
CA ILE A 156 0.82 7.45 -2.50
C ILE A 156 1.98 7.94 -1.65
N ALA A 157 2.53 7.04 -0.86
CA ALA A 157 3.77 7.31 -0.13
C ALA A 157 4.87 7.63 -1.15
N SER A 158 5.39 8.84 -1.05
CA SER A 158 6.61 9.22 -1.75
C SER A 158 7.80 8.94 -0.85
N ASN A 159 8.72 8.12 -1.34
CA ASN A 159 10.05 8.05 -0.76
C ASN A 159 10.75 9.34 -1.18
N GLN A 160 10.59 10.39 -0.37
CA GLN A 160 11.52 11.50 -0.42
C GLN A 160 12.90 10.87 -0.20
N THR A 161 13.75 10.85 -1.22
CA THR A 161 15.17 11.00 -0.93
C THR A 161 15.21 12.29 -0.13
N SER A 162 15.32 12.13 1.20
CA SER A 162 15.72 13.23 2.04
C SER A 162 17.07 13.64 1.46
N ASN A 163 17.07 14.65 0.61
CA ASN A 163 18.06 15.69 0.80
C ASN A 163 17.85 16.11 2.25
N ARG A 164 18.58 15.42 3.15
CA ARG A 164 19.14 16.07 4.31
C ARG A 164 19.96 17.20 3.72
N THR A 165 19.30 18.29 3.40
CA THR A 165 19.89 19.57 3.71
C THR A 165 20.07 19.47 5.21
N THR A 166 21.29 19.18 5.63
CA THR A 166 21.81 19.57 6.93
C THR A 166 21.37 21.02 7.10
N SER A 167 20.22 21.22 7.73
CA SER A 167 19.89 22.50 8.32
C SER A 167 21.10 22.87 9.18
N PRO A 168 21.72 24.04 8.99
CA PRO A 168 22.71 24.52 9.93
C PRO A 168 22.11 24.45 11.34
N PRO A 169 22.90 24.13 12.39
CA PRO A 169 22.40 24.10 13.75
C PRO A 169 21.67 25.42 14.05
N PRO A 170 20.56 25.40 14.83
CA PRO A 170 19.82 26.61 15.13
C PRO A 170 20.75 27.62 15.79
N GLY A 171 21.09 28.67 15.04
CA GLY A 171 21.75 29.85 15.58
C GLY A 171 20.82 30.45 16.63
N LYS A 172 21.36 30.71 17.83
CA LYS A 172 20.65 31.37 18.92
C LYS A 172 20.05 32.68 18.40
N SER A 173 18.74 32.73 18.23
CA SER A 173 18.03 33.97 17.95
C SER A 173 18.15 34.87 19.18
N ARG A 174 18.89 35.97 19.03
CA ARG A 174 18.98 37.04 20.01
C ARG A 174 17.63 37.75 20.01
N PHE A 175 16.89 37.63 21.11
CA PHE A 175 15.65 38.36 21.31
C PHE A 175 15.90 39.87 21.19
N ILE A 176 15.29 40.50 20.19
CA ILE A 176 15.10 41.96 20.16
C ILE A 176 13.78 42.19 20.90
N LYS A 177 13.88 42.79 22.09
CA LYS A 177 12.72 43.37 22.79
C LYS A 177 12.24 44.57 21.97
N CYS A 178 10.98 44.53 21.54
CA CYS A 178 10.18 45.75 21.44
C CYS A 178 9.67 46.10 22.83
#